data_AF-A0A5C6AMK5-F1
#
_entry.id   AF-A0A5C6AMK5-F1
#
_cell.length_a   1.000
_cell.length_b   1.000
_cell.length_c   1.000
_cell.angle_alpha   90.00
_cell.angle_beta   90.00
_cell.angle_gamma   90.00
#
_symmetry.space_group_name_H-M   'P 1'
#
loop_
_entity.id
_entity.type
_entity.pdbx_description
1 polymer ?
#
loop_
_entity_poly.entity_id
_entity_poly.type
_entity_poly.pdbx_seq_one_letter_code
_entity_poly.pdbx_strand_id
1 'polypeptide(L)'
;MGARSTRRIFQRIALWCGAATLSTPGVAATVLFAEDFNSIPLLTSPTYGVANAYSLDPPPGWDVASPLPPGGIPEWRGWSFARKTFWQNVGAATGDRAGREFFKRGDGTVAVADPDLWNSPGVGQSGDPANRLGFFNSFLTTPVIDLDPRLPNEKRIVLGFDSSWLGVECCDDGAYLDPSLRFRNNQTAIIRVRIDGDEPIELLRWESAPFRDANGFPTDQPISVTGAPNTPNPYYRAFDLNERHFVDLTGLLPGLAQASDGSLALAGAASGGGVQIEFGVEDAGDDGWWAIDNVELASYATVLGDMNLSGDLDVGDYDAFALGMLDTNAYRYEFFGEFPVTNGSLDSVFDFDDIPWFMSIMEGVGAPATAYAQAFFAIPEPSAATLALFATLFTLRTRRHG
;
A
#
# COMPACT_ATOMS: atom_id res chain seq x y z
N MET A 1 -61.60 -47.31 -14.36
CA MET A 1 -60.20 -47.67 -14.66
C MET A 1 -59.80 -47.01 -15.97
N GLY A 2 -58.74 -46.17 -15.93
CA GLY A 2 -57.97 -45.73 -17.09
C GLY A 2 -58.55 -44.61 -17.96
N ALA A 3 -58.29 -43.34 -17.59
CA ALA A 3 -58.35 -42.23 -18.55
C ALA A 3 -57.10 -41.35 -18.40
N ARG A 4 -56.35 -41.27 -19.51
CA ARG A 4 -55.10 -40.53 -19.71
C ARG A 4 -55.31 -39.04 -19.46
N SER A 5 -54.47 -38.43 -18.62
CA SER A 5 -54.44 -36.98 -18.43
C SER A 5 -53.20 -36.36 -19.06
N THR A 6 -53.45 -35.25 -19.70
CA THR A 6 -52.68 -34.49 -20.70
C THR A 6 -51.50 -33.74 -20.09
N ARG A 7 -50.33 -33.82 -20.76
CA ARG A 7 -49.19 -32.92 -20.52
C ARG A 7 -49.60 -31.48 -20.87
N ARG A 8 -49.55 -30.56 -19.90
CA ARG A 8 -49.51 -29.12 -20.17
C ARG A 8 -48.08 -28.63 -20.02
N ILE A 9 -47.49 -28.28 -21.16
CA ILE A 9 -46.21 -27.60 -21.30
C ILE A 9 -46.43 -26.14 -20.90
N PHE A 10 -45.84 -25.70 -19.80
CA PHE A 10 -45.72 -24.28 -19.48
C PHE A 10 -44.51 -23.73 -20.26
N GLN A 11 -44.77 -23.06 -21.39
CA GLN A 11 -43.78 -22.18 -22.01
C GLN A 11 -43.62 -20.94 -21.14
N ARG A 12 -42.49 -20.84 -20.44
CA ARG A 12 -42.01 -19.57 -19.88
C ARG A 12 -41.33 -18.81 -21.02
N ILE A 13 -41.96 -17.71 -21.45
CA ILE A 13 -41.31 -16.69 -22.27
C ILE A 13 -40.26 -16.03 -21.38
N ALA A 14 -38.99 -16.39 -21.58
CA ALA A 14 -37.88 -15.65 -21.02
C ALA A 14 -37.65 -14.43 -21.92
N LEU A 15 -38.10 -13.26 -21.46
CA LEU A 15 -37.61 -11.99 -21.98
C LEU A 15 -36.10 -11.94 -21.66
N TRP A 16 -35.27 -12.20 -22.65
CA TRP A 16 -33.86 -11.81 -22.62
C TRP A 16 -33.81 -10.29 -22.77
N CYS A 17 -33.84 -9.57 -21.64
CA CYS A 17 -33.16 -8.28 -21.61
C CYS A 17 -31.67 -8.59 -21.78
N GLY A 18 -31.10 -8.22 -22.92
CA GLY A 18 -29.66 -8.21 -23.08
C GLY A 18 -29.07 -7.37 -21.97
N ALA A 19 -28.43 -8.03 -21.00
CA ALA A 19 -27.45 -7.37 -20.17
C ALA A 19 -26.36 -6.92 -21.14
N ALA A 20 -26.31 -5.62 -21.41
CA ALA A 20 -25.07 -5.02 -21.86
C ALA A 20 -24.06 -5.38 -20.77
N THR A 21 -23.16 -6.30 -21.08
CA THR A 21 -21.93 -6.46 -20.33
C THR A 21 -21.21 -5.12 -20.49
N LEU A 22 -21.39 -4.24 -19.51
CA LEU A 22 -20.41 -3.20 -19.27
C LEU A 22 -19.13 -3.98 -18.97
N SER A 23 -18.25 -4.06 -19.97
CA SER A 23 -16.84 -4.32 -19.71
C SER A 23 -16.44 -3.30 -18.67
N THR A 24 -16.14 -3.76 -17.46
CA THR A 24 -15.31 -2.97 -16.56
C THR A 24 -14.13 -2.47 -17.39
N PRO A 25 -13.87 -1.15 -17.49
CA PRO A 25 -12.69 -0.68 -18.19
C PRO A 25 -11.51 -1.45 -17.61
N GLY A 26 -10.83 -2.20 -18.48
CA GLY A 26 -9.62 -2.88 -18.08
C GLY A 26 -8.61 -1.82 -17.74
N VAL A 27 -8.04 -1.87 -16.54
CA VAL A 27 -6.82 -1.11 -16.25
C VAL A 27 -5.78 -1.61 -17.25
N ALA A 28 -5.09 -0.75 -18.01
CA ALA A 28 -3.84 -1.12 -18.70
C ALA A 28 -2.68 -1.11 -17.71
N ALA A 29 -2.94 -1.74 -16.58
CA ALA A 29 -1.94 -2.23 -15.69
C ALA A 29 -1.98 -3.75 -15.79
N THR A 30 -0.81 -4.35 -15.97
CA THR A 30 -0.66 -5.79 -15.78
C THR A 30 -0.40 -6.02 -14.29
N VAL A 31 -1.36 -6.62 -13.59
CA VAL A 31 -1.14 -7.14 -12.24
C VAL A 31 -0.25 -8.37 -12.37
N LEU A 32 1.00 -8.25 -11.92
CA LEU A 32 2.02 -9.30 -11.99
C LEU A 32 1.92 -10.25 -10.81
N PHE A 33 1.47 -9.73 -9.68
CA PHE A 33 1.32 -10.49 -8.45
C PHE A 33 0.27 -9.84 -7.55
N ALA A 34 -0.52 -10.66 -6.86
CA ALA A 34 -1.44 -10.22 -5.83
C ALA A 34 -1.58 -11.31 -4.75
N GLU A 35 -1.64 -10.90 -3.49
CA GLU A 35 -1.86 -11.76 -2.32
C GLU A 35 -2.68 -11.02 -1.26
N ASP A 36 -3.79 -11.63 -0.84
CA ASP A 36 -4.70 -11.13 0.20
C ASP A 36 -4.74 -12.03 1.44
N PHE A 37 -3.91 -13.08 1.47
CA PHE A 37 -3.75 -14.08 2.53
C PHE A 37 -5.01 -14.88 2.90
N ASN A 38 -6.15 -14.64 2.25
CA ASN A 38 -7.44 -15.26 2.58
C ASN A 38 -7.51 -16.74 2.21
N SER A 39 -6.60 -17.20 1.35
CA SER A 39 -6.49 -18.59 0.95
C SER A 39 -5.81 -19.48 2.00
N ILE A 40 -5.17 -18.90 3.01
CA ILE A 40 -4.39 -19.63 4.03
C ILE A 40 -5.32 -20.44 4.94
N PRO A 41 -5.09 -21.75 5.10
CA PRO A 41 -5.79 -22.56 6.09
C PRO A 41 -5.41 -22.14 7.52
N LEU A 42 -6.39 -21.68 8.30
CA LEU A 42 -6.16 -21.28 9.69
C LEU A 42 -6.41 -22.42 10.67
N LEU A 43 -5.58 -22.47 11.72
CA LEU A 43 -5.59 -23.44 12.80
C LEU A 43 -6.33 -22.91 14.04
N THR A 44 -6.61 -23.80 14.99
CA THR A 44 -7.05 -23.40 16.32
C THR A 44 -5.87 -22.84 17.10
N SER A 45 -6.05 -21.65 17.68
CA SER A 45 -5.08 -21.02 18.59
C SER A 45 -4.84 -21.91 19.82
N PRO A 46 -3.59 -22.37 20.07
CA PRO A 46 -3.28 -23.16 21.25
C PRO A 46 -3.37 -22.36 22.56
N THR A 47 -3.11 -21.06 22.52
CA THR A 47 -3.10 -20.19 23.71
C THR A 47 -4.52 -19.78 24.11
N TYR A 48 -5.35 -19.42 23.15
CA TYR A 48 -6.68 -18.84 23.37
C TYR A 48 -7.83 -19.80 23.07
N GLY A 49 -7.56 -20.97 22.47
CA GLY A 49 -8.57 -21.98 22.13
C GLY A 49 -9.54 -21.56 21.03
N VAL A 50 -9.23 -20.50 20.28
CA VAL A 50 -10.09 -19.95 19.23
C VAL A 50 -9.85 -20.72 17.93
N ALA A 51 -10.90 -21.30 17.35
CA ALA A 51 -10.80 -22.01 16.07
C ALA A 51 -10.59 -21.05 14.88
N ASN A 52 -9.96 -21.55 13.81
CA ASN A 52 -9.67 -20.83 12.55
C ASN A 52 -9.01 -19.46 12.79
N ALA A 53 -8.09 -19.39 13.75
CA ALA A 53 -7.55 -18.15 14.30
C ALA A 53 -6.28 -17.68 13.60
N TYR A 54 -5.33 -18.58 13.37
CA TYR A 54 -4.00 -18.22 12.89
C TYR A 54 -3.31 -19.35 12.12
N SER A 55 -2.25 -19.03 11.38
CA SER A 55 -1.28 -19.95 10.79
C SER A 55 0.12 -19.35 10.94
N LEU A 56 1.14 -20.21 11.06
CA LEU A 56 2.55 -19.83 10.85
C LEU A 56 3.06 -20.27 9.49
N ASP A 57 2.30 -21.10 8.79
CA ASP A 57 2.61 -21.50 7.42
C ASP A 57 2.15 -20.39 6.46
N PRO A 58 3.05 -19.83 5.64
CA PRO A 58 2.71 -18.79 4.67
C PRO A 58 1.99 -19.36 3.45
N PRO A 59 1.44 -18.51 2.55
CA PRO A 59 0.89 -18.97 1.29
C PRO A 59 1.92 -19.75 0.45
N PRO A 60 1.48 -20.62 -0.48
CA PRO A 60 2.39 -21.37 -1.33
C PRO A 60 3.44 -20.49 -2.01
N GLY A 61 4.72 -20.87 -1.88
CA GLY A 61 5.84 -20.17 -2.53
C GLY A 61 6.42 -18.99 -1.75
N TRP A 62 5.74 -18.53 -0.70
CA TRP A 62 6.31 -17.58 0.26
C TRP A 62 7.20 -18.29 1.28
N ASP A 63 8.14 -17.54 1.85
CA ASP A 63 9.02 -18.01 2.92
C ASP A 63 8.91 -17.10 4.15
N VAL A 64 9.00 -17.70 5.33
CA VAL A 64 9.07 -16.97 6.60
C VAL A 64 10.34 -17.41 7.34
N ALA A 65 11.26 -16.46 7.51
CA ALA A 65 12.46 -16.63 8.31
C ALA A 65 12.33 -15.84 9.60
N SER A 66 12.15 -16.52 10.72
CA SER A 66 11.98 -15.89 12.03
C SER A 66 13.10 -16.34 12.97
N PRO A 67 14.30 -15.73 12.94
CA PRO A 67 15.41 -16.03 13.85
C PRO A 67 15.12 -15.53 15.28
N LEU A 68 14.00 -15.98 15.85
CA LEU A 68 13.50 -15.60 17.15
C LEU A 68 14.11 -16.46 18.25
N PRO A 69 14.34 -15.89 19.44
CA PRO A 69 14.64 -16.69 20.60
C PRO A 69 13.50 -17.68 20.94
N PRO A 70 13.80 -18.74 21.72
CA PRO A 70 12.75 -19.62 22.23
C PRO A 70 11.78 -18.85 23.14
N GLY A 71 10.51 -19.28 23.22
CA GLY A 71 9.51 -18.68 24.13
C GLY A 71 8.57 -17.64 23.49
N GLY A 72 7.78 -16.96 24.32
CA GLY A 72 6.70 -16.11 23.85
C GLY A 72 5.49 -16.87 23.30
N ILE A 73 4.45 -16.12 22.95
CA ILE A 73 3.16 -16.68 22.53
C ILE A 73 3.27 -17.37 21.16
N PRO A 74 2.93 -18.67 21.04
CA PRO A 74 3.13 -19.46 19.82
C PRO A 74 2.50 -18.86 18.56
N GLU A 75 1.34 -18.22 18.69
CA GLU A 75 0.62 -17.59 17.58
C GLU A 75 1.40 -16.48 16.91
N TRP A 76 2.27 -15.80 17.67
CA TRP A 76 2.96 -14.59 17.27
C TRP A 76 4.46 -14.80 17.15
N ARG A 77 4.93 -16.05 16.99
CA ARG A 77 6.35 -16.37 16.81
C ARG A 77 6.82 -16.09 15.38
N GLY A 78 6.83 -14.82 15.01
CA GLY A 78 7.30 -14.32 13.72
C GLY A 78 6.18 -13.69 12.92
N TRP A 79 6.33 -13.68 11.60
CA TRP A 79 5.23 -13.37 10.70
C TRP A 79 4.22 -14.50 10.82
N SER A 80 3.00 -14.13 11.18
CA SER A 80 1.87 -15.00 11.37
C SER A 80 0.73 -14.55 10.47
N PHE A 81 -0.17 -15.45 10.12
CA PHE A 81 -1.33 -15.14 9.30
C PHE A 81 -2.56 -15.35 10.15
N ALA A 82 -3.21 -14.26 10.53
CA ALA A 82 -4.26 -14.29 11.53
C ALA A 82 -5.57 -13.78 10.96
N ARG A 83 -6.68 -14.42 11.33
CA ARG A 83 -8.00 -13.83 11.12
C ARG A 83 -8.01 -12.47 11.82
N LYS A 84 -8.22 -11.39 11.08
CA LYS A 84 -8.14 -10.01 11.57
C LYS A 84 -8.92 -9.80 12.87
N THR A 85 -10.14 -10.34 12.94
CA THR A 85 -10.98 -10.23 14.14
C THR A 85 -10.43 -10.97 15.35
N PHE A 86 -9.71 -12.09 15.16
CA PHE A 86 -9.05 -12.79 16.26
C PHE A 86 -7.89 -11.96 16.81
N TRP A 87 -7.01 -11.48 15.93
CA TRP A 87 -5.88 -10.63 16.29
C TRP A 87 -6.31 -9.38 17.08
N GLN A 88 -7.34 -8.68 16.59
CA GLN A 88 -7.91 -7.52 17.27
C GLN A 88 -8.46 -7.84 18.66
N ASN A 89 -9.20 -8.95 18.80
CA ASN A 89 -9.81 -9.34 20.07
C ASN A 89 -8.77 -9.77 21.11
N VAL A 90 -7.68 -10.40 20.68
CA VAL A 90 -6.61 -10.84 21.58
C VAL A 90 -5.89 -9.63 22.18
N GLY A 91 -5.45 -8.66 21.36
CA GLY A 91 -4.81 -7.44 21.88
C GLY A 91 -5.70 -6.67 22.86
N ALA A 92 -7.01 -6.61 22.60
CA ALA A 92 -7.96 -6.01 23.54
C ALA A 92 -8.10 -6.78 24.87
N ALA A 93 -7.89 -8.10 24.85
CA ALA A 93 -8.03 -8.96 26.03
C ALA A 93 -6.76 -9.03 26.89
N THR A 94 -5.58 -8.85 26.29
CA THR A 94 -4.28 -8.82 26.97
C THR A 94 -4.01 -7.47 27.65
N GLY A 95 -4.74 -6.42 27.26
CA GLY A 95 -4.57 -5.07 27.81
C GLY A 95 -3.42 -4.30 27.17
N ASP A 96 -2.91 -4.81 26.05
CA ASP A 96 -1.90 -4.14 25.25
C ASP A 96 -2.47 -2.88 24.60
N ARG A 97 -1.61 -2.14 23.90
CA ARG A 97 -2.01 -0.86 23.30
C ARG A 97 -3.14 -1.07 22.29
N ALA A 98 -4.19 -0.25 22.44
CA ALA A 98 -5.28 -0.17 21.48
C ALA A 98 -4.77 0.31 20.12
N GLY A 99 -5.43 -0.12 19.04
CA GLY A 99 -5.08 0.33 17.70
C GLY A 99 -5.34 -0.69 16.60
N ARG A 100 -5.27 -1.98 16.91
CA ARG A 100 -5.46 -3.09 15.95
C ARG A 100 -6.83 -3.00 15.26
N GLU A 101 -7.85 -2.50 15.97
CA GLU A 101 -9.19 -2.28 15.45
C GLU A 101 -9.26 -1.21 14.35
N PHE A 102 -8.26 -0.33 14.24
CA PHE A 102 -8.21 0.70 13.22
C PHE A 102 -7.67 0.21 11.89
N PHE A 103 -7.11 -1.01 11.79
CA PHE A 103 -6.76 -1.59 10.50
C PHE A 103 -8.02 -1.97 9.71
N LYS A 104 -8.58 -0.98 9.01
CA LYS A 104 -9.81 -1.08 8.23
C LYS A 104 -9.58 -1.60 6.81
N ARG A 105 -8.38 -1.40 6.27
CA ARG A 105 -8.00 -1.74 4.89
C ARG A 105 -7.67 -3.22 4.71
N GLY A 106 -7.06 -3.86 5.71
CA GLY A 106 -6.96 -5.31 5.70
C GLY A 106 -8.32 -5.97 5.89
N ASP A 107 -8.51 -7.20 5.41
CA ASP A 107 -9.74 -7.98 5.54
C ASP A 107 -9.46 -9.47 5.75
N GLY A 108 -10.45 -10.22 6.27
CA GLY A 108 -10.32 -11.68 6.43
C GLY A 108 -9.08 -12.12 7.22
N THR A 109 -8.11 -12.73 6.55
CA THR A 109 -6.79 -13.11 7.08
C THR A 109 -5.76 -12.05 6.72
N VAL A 110 -5.01 -11.57 7.70
CA VAL A 110 -3.93 -10.58 7.51
C VAL A 110 -2.59 -11.18 7.92
N ALA A 111 -1.49 -10.72 7.32
CA ALA A 111 -0.14 -11.04 7.77
C ALA A 111 0.25 -10.09 8.91
N VAL A 112 0.75 -10.63 10.02
CA VAL A 112 1.05 -9.89 11.26
C VAL A 112 2.38 -10.33 11.84
N ALA A 113 3.28 -9.38 12.03
CA ALA A 113 4.41 -9.46 12.94
C ALA A 113 4.07 -8.64 14.20
N ASP A 114 3.74 -9.33 15.30
CA ASP A 114 3.25 -8.71 16.54
C ASP A 114 4.20 -9.02 17.71
N PRO A 115 5.33 -8.30 17.81
CA PRO A 115 6.30 -8.49 18.88
C PRO A 115 5.72 -8.16 20.27
N ASP A 116 4.75 -7.23 20.36
CA ASP A 116 3.98 -6.92 21.57
C ASP A 116 3.20 -8.14 22.07
N LEU A 117 2.36 -8.75 21.23
CA LEU A 117 1.64 -9.98 21.60
C LEU A 117 2.54 -11.21 21.79
N TRP A 118 3.65 -11.29 21.06
CA TRP A 118 4.66 -12.31 21.28
C TRP A 118 5.30 -12.19 22.68
N ASN A 119 5.53 -10.95 23.11
CA ASN A 119 6.18 -10.63 24.37
C ASN A 119 5.21 -10.67 25.56
N SER A 120 3.91 -10.51 25.33
CA SER A 120 2.89 -10.49 26.39
C SER A 120 2.94 -11.70 27.34
N PRO A 121 2.64 -11.52 28.64
CA PRO A 121 2.47 -12.61 29.58
C PRO A 121 1.16 -13.37 29.29
N GLY A 122 1.25 -14.45 28.53
CA GLY A 122 0.12 -15.35 28.30
C GLY A 122 -0.35 -16.06 29.58
N VAL A 123 -1.57 -16.61 29.55
CA VAL A 123 -2.09 -17.45 30.65
C VAL A 123 -1.18 -18.66 30.83
N GLY A 124 -0.38 -18.66 31.90
CA GLY A 124 0.54 -19.74 32.24
C GLY A 124 1.94 -19.65 31.63
N GLN A 125 2.30 -18.53 30.98
CA GLN A 125 3.67 -18.25 30.54
C GLN A 125 4.27 -17.08 31.33
N SER A 126 5.56 -17.18 31.67
CA SER A 126 6.34 -15.99 32.00
C SER A 126 6.57 -15.26 30.68
N GLY A 127 5.74 -14.28 30.35
CA GLY A 127 6.03 -13.35 29.25
C GLY A 127 7.38 -12.67 29.43
N ASP A 128 7.71 -11.78 28.50
CA ASP A 128 8.95 -11.01 28.45
C ASP A 128 10.21 -11.78 27.93
N PRO A 129 10.14 -12.42 26.73
CA PRO A 129 11.30 -12.86 25.97
C PRO A 129 12.19 -11.70 25.47
N ALA A 130 11.63 -10.52 25.18
CA ALA A 130 12.40 -9.38 24.67
C ALA A 130 13.47 -8.90 25.67
N ASN A 131 13.19 -8.89 26.98
CA ASN A 131 14.21 -8.52 27.96
C ASN A 131 15.23 -9.62 28.28
N ARG A 132 14.95 -10.89 27.95
CA ARG A 132 15.72 -12.03 28.48
C ARG A 132 16.40 -12.90 27.45
N LEU A 133 15.82 -13.04 26.27
CA LEU A 133 16.21 -14.06 25.30
C LEU A 133 16.64 -13.47 23.96
N GLY A 134 16.14 -12.28 23.60
CA GLY A 134 16.56 -11.53 22.41
C GLY A 134 15.39 -10.74 21.82
N PHE A 135 15.71 -9.87 20.87
CA PHE A 135 14.70 -9.09 20.16
C PHE A 135 14.00 -9.89 19.06
N PHE A 136 12.80 -9.44 18.73
CA PHE A 136 11.98 -10.01 17.69
C PHE A 136 12.52 -9.63 16.31
N ASN A 137 12.79 -10.66 15.52
CA ASN A 137 13.26 -10.55 14.14
C ASN A 137 12.48 -11.54 13.29
N SER A 138 11.87 -11.06 12.21
CA SER A 138 11.08 -11.90 11.31
C SER A 138 10.98 -11.31 9.92
N PHE A 139 11.14 -12.16 8.91
CA PHE A 139 11.19 -11.80 7.50
C PHE A 139 10.18 -12.63 6.72
N LEU A 140 9.29 -11.98 5.99
CA LEU A 140 8.30 -12.60 5.11
C LEU A 140 8.68 -12.27 3.66
N THR A 141 9.00 -13.30 2.88
CA THR A 141 9.50 -13.14 1.51
C THR A 141 8.52 -13.71 0.50
N THR A 142 8.21 -12.95 -0.54
CA THR A 142 7.37 -13.40 -1.66
C THR A 142 8.03 -14.55 -2.42
N PRO A 143 7.28 -15.34 -3.21
CA PRO A 143 7.88 -16.09 -4.31
C PRO A 143 8.62 -15.14 -5.28
N VAL A 144 9.44 -15.70 -6.16
CA VAL A 144 9.95 -14.95 -7.31
C VAL A 144 8.77 -14.56 -8.20
N ILE A 145 8.55 -13.27 -8.35
CA ILE A 145 7.51 -12.68 -9.18
C ILE A 145 8.08 -12.50 -10.59
N ASP A 146 7.40 -13.08 -11.56
CA ASP A 146 7.75 -12.98 -12.98
C ASP A 146 7.34 -11.61 -13.54
N LEU A 147 8.27 -10.93 -14.20
CA LEU A 147 8.05 -9.65 -14.85
C LEU A 147 7.82 -9.75 -16.37
N ASP A 148 7.86 -10.96 -16.95
CA ASP A 148 7.62 -11.20 -18.38
C ASP A 148 6.17 -10.94 -18.84
N PRO A 149 5.11 -11.09 -18.00
CA PRO A 149 3.74 -10.80 -18.44
C PRO A 149 3.47 -9.34 -18.85
N ARG A 150 4.37 -8.41 -18.50
CA ARG A 150 4.25 -6.98 -18.80
C ARG A 150 4.25 -6.70 -20.28
N LEU A 151 3.48 -5.69 -20.69
CA LEU A 151 3.55 -5.19 -22.07
C LEU A 151 4.81 -4.34 -22.29
N PRO A 152 5.38 -4.30 -23.52
CA PRO A 152 6.61 -3.55 -23.79
C PRO A 152 6.57 -2.04 -23.49
N ASN A 153 5.38 -1.44 -23.47
CA ASN A 153 5.15 -0.04 -23.11
C ASN A 153 4.91 0.18 -21.61
N GLU A 154 4.72 -0.88 -20.82
CA GLU A 154 4.55 -0.82 -19.36
C GLU A 154 5.91 -0.75 -18.67
N LYS A 155 6.44 0.47 -18.62
CA LYS A 155 7.76 0.73 -18.06
C LYS A 155 7.74 0.88 -16.55
N ARG A 156 6.61 1.28 -15.97
CA ARG A 156 6.53 1.53 -14.54
C ARG A 156 6.14 0.28 -13.79
N ILE A 157 6.73 0.07 -12.62
CA ILE A 157 6.40 -1.04 -11.71
C ILE A 157 6.21 -0.48 -10.32
N VAL A 158 5.07 -0.78 -9.70
CA VAL A 158 4.75 -0.33 -8.35
C VAL A 158 4.33 -1.50 -7.48
N LEU A 159 4.92 -1.55 -6.28
CA LEU A 159 4.48 -2.39 -5.18
C LEU A 159 3.45 -1.62 -4.36
N GLY A 160 2.24 -2.16 -4.24
CA GLY A 160 1.19 -1.70 -3.35
C GLY A 160 0.95 -2.67 -2.19
N PHE A 161 0.61 -2.16 -1.01
CA PHE A 161 0.10 -2.97 0.11
C PHE A 161 -0.62 -2.10 1.14
N ASP A 162 -1.58 -2.67 1.85
CA ASP A 162 -2.21 -2.04 3.01
C ASP A 162 -1.42 -2.37 4.28
N SER A 163 -1.31 -1.41 5.20
CA SER A 163 -0.43 -1.49 6.36
C SER A 163 -1.09 -0.95 7.63
N SER A 164 -0.77 -1.60 8.74
CA SER A 164 -0.99 -1.13 10.11
C SER A 164 0.32 -1.20 10.88
N TRP A 165 0.90 -0.05 11.16
CA TRP A 165 2.16 0.10 11.87
C TRP A 165 1.92 0.79 13.22
N LEU A 166 2.22 0.08 14.31
CA LEU A 166 2.39 0.67 15.63
C LEU A 166 3.85 0.45 16.07
N GLY A 167 4.61 1.54 16.14
CA GLY A 167 5.91 1.61 16.80
C GLY A 167 5.90 2.84 17.70
N VAL A 168 5.77 2.64 19.00
CA VAL A 168 5.44 3.71 19.96
C VAL A 168 6.50 3.96 21.01
N GLU A 169 7.36 2.99 21.24
CA GLU A 169 8.45 3.06 22.20
C GLU A 169 9.70 2.51 21.55
N CYS A 170 10.82 2.91 22.14
CA CYS A 170 12.08 2.25 21.90
C CYS A 170 12.94 2.28 23.15
N CYS A 171 13.92 1.39 23.12
CA CYS A 171 15.08 1.37 23.99
C CYS A 171 14.79 1.16 25.48
N ASP A 172 13.71 0.49 25.82
CA ASP A 172 13.36 0.10 27.19
C ASP A 172 13.41 -1.43 27.41
N ASP A 173 13.61 -2.21 26.34
CA ASP A 173 13.78 -3.65 26.39
C ASP A 173 15.25 -4.12 26.31
N GLY A 174 15.44 -5.41 26.55
CA GLY A 174 16.75 -6.05 26.58
C GLY A 174 17.46 -5.90 27.92
N ALA A 175 16.72 -5.62 29.01
CA ALA A 175 17.28 -5.33 30.33
C ALA A 175 18.27 -6.39 30.87
N TYR A 176 18.11 -7.65 30.46
CA TYR A 176 18.93 -8.80 30.85
C TYR A 176 19.72 -9.42 29.68
N LEU A 177 19.73 -8.78 28.52
CA LEU A 177 20.55 -9.20 27.38
C LEU A 177 22.01 -8.77 27.54
N ASP A 178 22.83 -9.20 26.59
CA ASP A 178 24.21 -8.74 26.46
C ASP A 178 24.28 -7.20 26.51
N PRO A 179 25.28 -6.60 27.18
CA PRO A 179 25.40 -5.15 27.28
C PRO A 179 25.35 -4.39 25.95
N SER A 180 25.71 -5.02 24.83
CA SER A 180 25.58 -4.44 23.50
C SER A 180 24.15 -4.27 23.01
N LEU A 181 23.20 -5.08 23.51
CA LEU A 181 21.79 -5.08 23.14
C LEU A 181 20.89 -4.48 24.21
N ARG A 182 21.43 -4.19 25.40
CA ARG A 182 20.65 -3.70 26.54
C ARG A 182 20.07 -2.31 26.27
N PHE A 183 18.74 -2.18 26.34
CA PHE A 183 18.01 -0.92 26.10
C PHE A 183 18.29 -0.38 24.70
N ARG A 184 18.27 -1.29 23.70
CA ARG A 184 18.58 -1.00 22.30
C ARG A 184 17.51 -1.46 21.32
N ASN A 185 16.36 -1.96 21.78
CA ASN A 185 15.24 -2.26 20.88
C ASN A 185 14.88 -1.01 20.09
N ASN A 186 14.64 -1.20 18.80
CA ASN A 186 14.17 -0.19 17.88
C ASN A 186 13.42 -0.94 16.80
N GLN A 187 12.13 -1.14 17.02
CA GLN A 187 11.27 -1.84 16.09
C GLN A 187 11.45 -1.21 14.71
N THR A 188 11.99 -2.00 13.78
CA THR A 188 12.36 -1.55 12.44
C THR A 188 11.55 -2.35 11.43
N ALA A 189 10.60 -1.70 10.77
CA ALA A 189 9.98 -2.24 9.56
C ALA A 189 10.86 -1.92 8.36
N ILE A 190 11.16 -2.93 7.57
CA ILE A 190 12.01 -2.79 6.39
C ILE A 190 11.41 -3.55 5.21
N ILE A 191 11.48 -2.94 4.03
CA ILE A 191 11.13 -3.60 2.78
C ILE A 191 12.38 -3.68 1.92
N ARG A 192 12.68 -4.87 1.43
CA ARG A 192 13.80 -5.10 0.52
C ARG A 192 13.32 -5.77 -0.75
N VAL A 193 13.98 -5.45 -1.87
CA VAL A 193 13.80 -6.15 -3.14
C VAL A 193 15.07 -6.87 -3.54
N ARG A 194 14.94 -8.09 -4.03
CA ARG A 194 15.99 -8.79 -4.79
C ARG A 194 15.56 -8.86 -6.24
N ILE A 195 16.49 -8.56 -7.13
CA ILE A 195 16.28 -8.64 -8.57
C ILE A 195 17.21 -9.75 -9.06
N ASP A 196 16.67 -10.75 -9.72
CA ASP A 196 17.44 -11.84 -10.34
C ASP A 196 18.33 -12.63 -9.36
N GLY A 197 17.96 -12.62 -8.08
CA GLY A 197 18.71 -13.26 -7.00
C GLY A 197 19.93 -12.49 -6.51
N ASP A 198 20.11 -11.22 -6.92
CA ASP A 198 21.18 -10.35 -6.45
C ASP A 198 21.03 -9.96 -4.95
N GLU A 199 21.98 -9.16 -4.48
CA GLU A 199 21.95 -8.56 -3.14
C GLU A 199 20.67 -7.71 -2.94
N PRO A 200 20.09 -7.73 -1.73
CA PRO A 200 18.84 -7.05 -1.48
C PRO A 200 19.05 -5.53 -1.46
N ILE A 201 18.14 -4.80 -2.11
CA ILE A 201 18.08 -3.35 -2.11
C ILE A 201 17.01 -2.92 -1.11
N GLU A 202 17.36 -2.08 -0.15
CA GLU A 202 16.41 -1.48 0.79
C GLU A 202 15.52 -0.46 0.06
N LEU A 203 14.21 -0.72 0.07
CA LEU A 203 13.19 0.14 -0.56
C LEU A 203 12.60 1.13 0.43
N LEU A 204 12.41 0.68 1.67
CA LEU A 204 11.73 1.43 2.70
C LEU A 204 12.24 0.98 4.07
N ARG A 205 12.35 1.93 5.00
CA ARG A 205 12.69 1.71 6.39
C ARG A 205 11.88 2.65 7.29
N TRP A 206 11.25 2.08 8.31
CA TRP A 206 10.61 2.79 9.41
C TRP A 206 11.17 2.29 10.72
N GLU A 207 11.56 3.22 11.58
CA GLU A 207 12.07 2.93 12.92
C GLU A 207 11.15 3.59 13.96
N SER A 208 10.96 2.93 15.11
CA SER A 208 10.15 3.48 16.21
C SER A 208 10.87 4.61 16.96
N ALA A 209 12.21 4.59 17.00
CA ALA A 209 12.99 5.59 17.71
C ALA A 209 13.00 6.95 16.99
N PRO A 210 12.57 8.05 17.64
CA PRO A 210 12.55 9.39 17.04
C PRO A 210 13.92 10.06 16.97
N PHE A 211 14.88 9.63 17.79
CA PHE A 211 16.21 10.24 17.86
C PHE A 211 17.33 9.19 17.92
N ARG A 212 18.55 9.69 17.72
CA ARG A 212 19.81 8.97 17.92
C ARG A 212 20.70 9.73 18.90
N ASP A 213 21.29 9.00 19.84
CA ASP A 213 22.23 9.56 20.83
C ASP A 213 23.59 9.90 20.19
N ALA A 214 24.50 10.49 20.98
CA ALA A 214 25.84 10.88 20.51
C ALA A 214 26.72 9.71 20.02
N ASN A 215 26.37 8.47 20.35
CA ASN A 215 27.04 7.26 19.88
C ASN A 215 26.28 6.58 18.71
N GLY A 216 25.18 7.17 18.25
CA GLY A 216 24.36 6.68 17.15
C GLY A 216 23.28 5.67 17.55
N PHE A 217 23.10 5.41 18.84
CA PHE A 217 22.08 4.46 19.31
C PHE A 217 20.68 5.08 19.31
N PRO A 218 19.63 4.28 19.08
CA PRO A 218 18.25 4.74 19.14
C PRO A 218 17.92 5.31 20.54
N THR A 219 17.01 6.29 20.58
CA THR A 219 16.47 6.84 21.83
C THR A 219 15.20 7.65 21.60
N ASP A 220 14.27 7.60 22.57
CA ASP A 220 13.09 8.47 22.61
C ASP A 220 13.38 9.89 23.13
N GLN A 221 14.57 10.13 23.67
CA GLN A 221 14.89 11.39 24.32
C GLN A 221 15.37 12.43 23.29
N PRO A 222 14.71 13.61 23.17
CA PRO A 222 15.21 14.69 22.31
C PRO A 222 16.49 15.34 22.84
N ILE A 223 16.77 15.19 24.15
CA ILE A 223 17.91 15.77 24.83
C ILE A 223 18.61 14.67 25.63
N SER A 224 19.92 14.59 25.50
CA SER A 224 20.77 13.65 26.25
C SER A 224 20.86 14.03 27.74
N VAL A 225 21.38 13.10 28.55
CA VAL A 225 21.62 13.31 29.99
C VAL A 225 22.59 14.46 30.31
N THR A 226 23.39 14.91 29.33
CA THR A 226 24.31 16.05 29.47
C THR A 226 23.68 17.38 29.07
N GLY A 227 22.43 17.38 28.60
CA GLY A 227 21.72 18.56 28.13
C GLY A 227 21.96 18.91 26.66
N ALA A 228 22.78 18.13 25.94
CA ALA A 228 22.96 18.28 24.49
C ALA A 228 21.79 17.66 23.71
N PRO A 229 21.33 18.27 22.59
CA PRO A 229 20.26 17.69 21.78
C PRO A 229 20.73 16.39 21.09
N ASN A 230 19.85 15.40 21.04
CA ASN A 230 20.05 14.19 20.24
C ASN A 230 19.69 14.46 18.78
N THR A 231 20.23 13.64 17.87
CA THR A 231 20.02 13.83 16.42
C THR A 231 18.67 13.24 16.02
N PRO A 232 17.79 13.97 15.30
CA PRO A 232 16.55 13.40 14.76
C PRO A 232 16.84 12.21 13.87
N ASN A 233 16.08 11.13 14.04
CA ASN A 233 16.19 9.95 13.21
C ASN A 233 15.44 10.16 11.88
N PRO A 234 16.11 10.16 10.72
CA PRO A 234 15.44 10.35 9.43
C PRO A 234 14.49 9.20 9.06
N TYR A 235 14.62 8.04 9.71
CA TYR A 235 13.76 6.88 9.51
C TYR A 235 12.64 6.76 10.54
N TYR A 236 12.54 7.72 11.48
CA TYR A 236 11.46 7.70 12.45
C TYR A 236 10.11 7.79 11.74
N ARG A 237 9.24 6.83 12.04
CA ARG A 237 7.88 6.81 11.56
C ARG A 237 6.92 6.75 12.74
N ALA A 238 6.19 7.85 12.95
CA ALA A 238 5.04 7.84 13.84
C ALA A 238 4.03 6.79 13.37
N PHE A 239 3.32 6.16 14.31
CA PHE A 239 2.35 5.11 14.01
C PHE A 239 1.31 5.57 12.98
N ASP A 240 0.94 4.65 12.09
CA ASP A 240 -0.21 4.78 11.20
C ASP A 240 -0.89 3.42 11.11
N LEU A 241 -2.12 3.37 11.59
CA LEU A 241 -2.81 2.10 11.83
C LEU A 241 -3.63 1.64 10.63
N ASN A 242 -3.70 2.45 9.57
CA ASN A 242 -4.55 2.16 8.41
C ASN A 242 -4.19 2.96 7.17
N GLU A 243 -3.09 2.58 6.53
CA GLU A 243 -2.60 3.24 5.33
C GLU A 243 -2.41 2.26 4.17
N ARG A 244 -2.36 2.80 2.96
CA ARG A 244 -1.93 2.07 1.76
C ARG A 244 -0.63 2.66 1.28
N HIS A 245 0.36 1.80 1.08
CA HIS A 245 1.68 2.16 0.56
C HIS A 245 1.78 1.87 -0.92
N PHE A 246 2.62 2.68 -1.56
CA PHE A 246 3.01 2.52 -2.95
C PHE A 246 4.50 2.79 -3.05
N VAL A 247 5.25 1.81 -3.55
CA VAL A 247 6.70 1.88 -3.72
C VAL A 247 7.01 1.69 -5.20
N ASP A 248 7.55 2.74 -5.83
CA ASP A 248 7.94 2.72 -7.23
C ASP A 248 9.28 1.99 -7.40
N LEU A 249 9.28 0.90 -8.16
CA LEU A 249 10.45 0.06 -8.44
C LEU A 249 11.06 0.33 -9.82
N THR A 250 10.50 1.26 -10.60
CA THR A 250 10.85 1.51 -12.00
C THR A 250 12.34 1.80 -12.19
N GLY A 251 12.94 2.56 -11.26
CA GLY A 251 14.35 2.95 -11.32
C GLY A 251 15.34 1.83 -10.97
N LEU A 252 14.87 0.68 -10.48
CA LEU A 252 15.72 -0.40 -9.96
C LEU A 252 15.91 -1.56 -10.94
N LEU A 253 15.07 -1.67 -11.97
CA LEU A 253 15.08 -2.82 -12.86
C LEU A 253 16.13 -2.68 -13.98
N PRO A 254 17.00 -3.68 -14.19
CA PRO A 254 18.03 -3.64 -15.22
C PRO A 254 17.40 -3.55 -16.62
N GLY A 255 17.73 -2.48 -17.36
CA GLY A 255 17.23 -2.24 -18.72
C GLY A 255 16.34 -0.99 -18.91
N LEU A 256 16.06 -0.23 -17.85
CA LEU A 256 15.36 1.07 -17.91
C LEU A 256 16.25 2.29 -17.59
N ALA A 257 17.57 2.14 -17.68
CA ALA A 257 18.49 3.26 -17.52
C ALA A 257 18.31 4.28 -18.66
N GLN A 258 18.04 5.54 -18.32
CA GLN A 258 18.17 6.67 -19.24
C GLN A 258 19.61 6.70 -19.76
N ALA A 259 19.82 6.58 -21.08
CA ALA A 259 21.11 6.91 -21.66
C ALA A 259 21.42 8.38 -21.37
N SER A 260 22.67 8.69 -21.00
CA SER A 260 23.12 10.05 -20.71
C SER A 260 23.03 11.04 -21.88
N ASP A 261 22.61 10.57 -23.07
CA ASP A 261 22.41 11.37 -24.28
C ASP A 261 20.93 11.58 -24.66
N GLY A 262 19.98 11.14 -23.83
CA GLY A 262 18.56 11.30 -24.08
C GLY A 262 18.00 10.43 -25.20
N SER A 263 18.76 9.47 -25.73
CA SER A 263 18.25 8.47 -26.67
C SER A 263 17.72 7.23 -25.92
N LEU A 264 16.51 6.79 -26.27
CA LEU A 264 15.96 5.50 -25.82
C LEU A 264 16.60 4.38 -26.65
N ALA A 265 17.85 4.04 -26.33
CA ALA A 265 18.41 2.78 -26.78
C ALA A 265 17.86 1.68 -25.86
N LEU A 266 17.01 0.82 -26.40
CA LEU A 266 16.65 -0.47 -25.80
C LEU A 266 17.92 -1.34 -25.76
N ALA A 267 18.79 -1.11 -24.79
CA ALA A 267 19.73 -2.12 -24.37
C ALA A 267 18.85 -3.29 -23.90
N GLY A 268 18.91 -4.40 -24.64
CA GLY A 268 17.92 -5.46 -24.60
C GLY A 268 17.46 -5.74 -23.17
N ALA A 269 16.14 -5.78 -22.99
CA ALA A 269 15.55 -6.42 -21.83
C ALA A 269 16.36 -7.68 -21.56
N ALA A 270 16.97 -7.77 -20.38
CA ALA A 270 17.29 -9.08 -19.86
C ALA A 270 15.93 -9.76 -19.70
N SER A 271 15.54 -10.50 -20.75
CA SER A 271 14.44 -11.43 -20.72
C SER A 271 14.72 -12.42 -19.59
N GLY A 272 13.79 -12.53 -18.64
CA GLY A 272 13.85 -13.54 -17.57
C GLY A 272 14.23 -13.03 -16.18
N GLY A 273 14.04 -11.74 -15.90
CA GLY A 273 14.34 -11.20 -14.57
C GLY A 273 13.15 -11.25 -13.61
N GLY A 274 13.30 -11.87 -12.45
CA GLY A 274 12.26 -12.02 -11.43
C GLY A 274 12.57 -11.21 -10.18
N VAL A 275 11.54 -10.68 -9.53
CA VAL A 275 11.69 -9.90 -8.29
C VAL A 275 11.19 -10.66 -7.09
N GLN A 276 11.87 -10.52 -5.96
CA GLN A 276 11.37 -10.98 -4.65
C GLN A 276 11.31 -9.79 -3.71
N ILE A 277 10.21 -9.68 -2.97
CA ILE A 277 10.00 -8.65 -1.95
C ILE A 277 10.07 -9.31 -0.58
N GLU A 278 10.89 -8.74 0.31
CA GLU A 278 10.99 -9.14 1.72
C GLU A 278 10.39 -8.03 2.59
N PHE A 279 9.45 -8.40 3.45
CA PHE A 279 8.90 -7.57 4.53
C PHE A 279 9.53 -8.02 5.85
N GLY A 280 10.41 -7.20 6.42
CA GLY A 280 11.14 -7.49 7.65
C GLY A 280 10.64 -6.66 8.83
N VAL A 281 10.53 -7.29 10.00
CA VAL A 281 10.54 -6.62 11.30
C VAL A 281 11.82 -7.01 12.02
N GLU A 282 12.63 -6.04 12.40
CA GLU A 282 13.93 -6.21 13.04
C GLU A 282 13.97 -5.51 14.40
N ASP A 283 14.80 -6.04 15.29
CA ASP A 283 15.20 -5.44 16.58
C ASP A 283 14.03 -4.94 17.45
N ALA A 284 12.88 -5.59 17.38
CA ALA A 284 11.69 -5.19 18.12
C ALA A 284 11.62 -5.81 19.51
N GLY A 285 11.20 -5.02 20.50
CA GLY A 285 10.89 -5.45 21.85
C GLY A 285 9.38 -5.58 22.05
N ASP A 286 8.84 -5.00 23.11
CA ASP A 286 7.41 -4.89 23.44
C ASP A 286 6.79 -3.62 22.81
N ASP A 287 7.08 -3.37 21.52
CA ASP A 287 7.00 -2.03 20.93
C ASP A 287 5.78 -1.78 20.02
N GLY A 288 4.91 -2.80 19.88
CA GLY A 288 3.72 -2.77 19.04
C GLY A 288 3.72 -3.86 17.96
N TRP A 289 3.36 -3.49 16.73
CA TRP A 289 3.18 -4.44 15.63
C TRP A 289 3.40 -3.81 14.26
N TRP A 290 3.62 -4.70 13.28
CA TRP A 290 3.40 -4.42 11.88
C TRP A 290 2.49 -5.48 11.28
N ALA A 291 1.37 -5.05 10.70
CA ALA A 291 0.49 -5.91 9.91
C ALA A 291 0.39 -5.39 8.48
N ILE A 292 0.32 -6.30 7.52
CA ILE A 292 0.13 -5.99 6.11
C ILE A 292 -0.98 -6.85 5.50
N ASP A 293 -1.57 -6.35 4.43
CA ASP A 293 -2.56 -7.05 3.62
C ASP A 293 -2.56 -6.50 2.18
N ASN A 294 -3.28 -7.17 1.27
CA ASN A 294 -3.49 -6.75 -0.12
C ASN A 294 -2.17 -6.39 -0.84
N VAL A 295 -1.18 -7.27 -0.75
CA VAL A 295 0.13 -7.09 -1.41
C VAL A 295 -0.06 -7.26 -2.91
N GLU A 296 0.37 -6.27 -3.67
CA GLU A 296 0.16 -6.21 -5.11
C GLU A 296 1.39 -5.67 -5.82
N LEU A 297 1.83 -6.32 -6.89
CA LEU A 297 2.83 -5.79 -7.81
C LEU A 297 2.18 -5.61 -9.19
N ALA A 298 2.15 -4.38 -9.67
CA ALA A 298 1.56 -4.05 -10.96
C ALA A 298 2.53 -3.26 -11.83
N SER A 299 2.41 -3.42 -13.15
CA SER A 299 3.09 -2.58 -14.13
C SER A 299 2.11 -1.83 -14.99
N TYR A 300 2.49 -0.64 -15.45
CA TYR A 300 1.62 0.21 -16.27
C TYR A 300 2.44 1.10 -17.20
N ALA A 301 1.80 1.53 -18.28
CA ALA A 301 2.36 2.47 -19.24
C ALA A 301 2.17 3.92 -18.77
N THR A 302 3.07 4.81 -19.16
CA THR A 302 2.84 6.25 -19.05
C THR A 302 2.23 6.75 -20.35
N VAL A 303 0.94 7.03 -20.32
CA VAL A 303 0.20 7.65 -21.43
C VAL A 303 -0.31 8.99 -20.92
N LEU A 304 0.20 10.09 -21.49
CA LEU A 304 -0.26 11.43 -21.11
C LEU A 304 -1.75 11.57 -21.47
N GLY A 305 -2.55 12.03 -20.51
CA GLY A 305 -4.00 12.14 -20.57
C GLY A 305 -4.77 10.90 -20.13
N ASP A 306 -4.12 9.74 -20.03
CA ASP A 306 -4.75 8.53 -19.48
C ASP A 306 -4.72 8.63 -17.96
N MET A 307 -5.75 9.24 -17.40
CA MET A 307 -5.84 9.56 -15.98
C MET A 307 -6.37 8.38 -15.18
N ASN A 308 -7.05 7.43 -15.82
CA ASN A 308 -7.54 6.23 -15.13
C ASN A 308 -6.61 5.01 -15.31
N LEU A 309 -5.50 5.17 -16.04
CA LEU A 309 -4.52 4.13 -16.34
C LEU A 309 -5.13 2.94 -17.11
N SER A 310 -6.12 3.20 -17.97
CA SER A 310 -6.78 2.19 -18.81
C SER A 310 -5.98 1.85 -20.08
N GLY A 311 -4.92 2.63 -20.37
CA GLY A 311 -3.99 2.45 -21.49
C GLY A 311 -4.39 3.17 -22.77
N ASP A 312 -5.59 3.70 -22.81
CA ASP A 312 -6.18 4.42 -23.93
C ASP A 312 -6.83 5.71 -23.41
N LEU A 313 -6.96 6.72 -24.27
CA LEU A 313 -7.74 7.93 -23.95
C LEU A 313 -9.23 7.63 -24.13
N ASP A 314 -9.99 7.61 -23.03
CA ASP A 314 -11.40 7.24 -23.01
C ASP A 314 -12.28 8.16 -22.12
N VAL A 315 -13.60 7.94 -22.13
CA VAL A 315 -14.52 8.83 -21.38
C VAL A 315 -14.36 8.73 -19.85
N GLY A 316 -13.66 7.72 -19.34
CA GLY A 316 -13.35 7.56 -17.92
C GLY A 316 -12.22 8.49 -17.46
N ASP A 317 -11.34 8.94 -18.36
CA ASP A 317 -10.24 9.85 -18.00
C ASP A 317 -10.72 11.20 -17.48
N TYR A 318 -11.89 11.65 -17.92
CA TYR A 318 -12.48 12.90 -17.42
C TYR A 318 -12.76 12.84 -15.92
N ASP A 319 -13.30 11.71 -15.43
CA ASP A 319 -13.63 11.55 -14.02
C ASP A 319 -12.35 11.46 -13.18
N ALA A 320 -11.35 10.73 -13.68
CA ALA A 320 -10.06 10.58 -13.01
C ALA A 320 -9.25 11.90 -13.00
N PHE A 321 -9.25 12.67 -14.10
CA PHE A 321 -8.64 14.01 -14.14
C PHE A 321 -9.28 14.92 -13.08
N ALA A 322 -10.61 14.96 -13.05
CA ALA A 322 -11.33 15.77 -12.08
C ALA A 322 -11.00 15.32 -10.66
N LEU A 323 -11.02 14.01 -10.38
CA LEU A 323 -10.62 13.46 -9.08
C LEU A 323 -9.21 13.90 -8.67
N GLY A 324 -8.24 13.80 -9.57
CA GLY A 324 -6.86 14.23 -9.34
C GLY A 324 -6.75 15.70 -8.91
N MET A 325 -7.61 16.56 -9.47
CA MET A 325 -7.59 18.01 -9.22
C MET A 325 -8.21 18.35 -7.86
N LEU A 326 -9.19 17.54 -7.42
CA LEU A 326 -9.95 17.80 -6.20
C LEU A 326 -9.30 17.17 -4.97
N ASP A 327 -8.82 15.93 -5.16
CA ASP A 327 -8.28 15.10 -4.11
C ASP A 327 -7.22 14.17 -4.71
N THR A 328 -6.00 14.70 -4.78
CA THR A 328 -4.82 13.95 -5.22
C THR A 328 -4.63 12.65 -4.41
N ASN A 329 -5.01 12.60 -3.13
CA ASN A 329 -4.86 11.39 -2.34
C ASN A 329 -5.89 10.32 -2.71
N ALA A 330 -7.14 10.73 -2.97
CA ALA A 330 -8.16 9.82 -3.48
C ALA A 330 -7.78 9.26 -4.86
N TYR A 331 -7.25 10.10 -5.75
CA TYR A 331 -6.71 9.65 -7.03
C TYR A 331 -5.58 8.64 -6.85
N ARG A 332 -4.58 8.95 -6.02
CA ARG A 332 -3.46 8.03 -5.72
C ARG A 332 -3.95 6.70 -5.19
N TYR A 333 -5.00 6.70 -4.38
CA TYR A 333 -5.58 5.48 -3.86
C TYR A 333 -6.20 4.60 -4.95
N GLU A 334 -6.91 5.21 -5.91
CA GLU A 334 -7.57 4.50 -7.00
C GLU A 334 -6.58 4.00 -8.06
N PHE A 335 -5.52 4.77 -8.30
CA PHE A 335 -4.58 4.54 -9.41
C PHE A 335 -3.17 4.20 -8.93
N PHE A 336 -3.05 3.20 -8.04
CA PHE A 336 -1.77 2.56 -7.69
C PHE A 336 -0.67 3.52 -7.19
N GLY A 337 -1.05 4.57 -6.46
CA GLY A 337 -0.13 5.54 -5.88
C GLY A 337 0.28 6.67 -6.82
N GLU A 338 -0.26 6.68 -8.03
CA GLU A 338 0.11 7.62 -9.09
C GLU A 338 -0.24 9.04 -8.80
N PHE A 339 0.70 9.94 -9.05
CA PHE A 339 0.39 11.36 -8.96
C PHE A 339 -0.34 11.79 -10.24
N PRO A 340 -1.43 12.56 -10.13
CA PRO A 340 -2.17 13.02 -11.31
C PRO A 340 -1.29 13.89 -12.21
N VAL A 341 -0.27 14.57 -11.66
CA VAL A 341 0.74 15.32 -12.43
C VAL A 341 1.47 14.46 -13.47
N THR A 342 1.62 13.15 -13.23
CA THR A 342 2.44 12.29 -14.08
C THR A 342 1.82 12.09 -15.47
N ASN A 343 0.49 11.92 -15.53
CA ASN A 343 -0.22 11.77 -16.79
C ASN A 343 -1.02 13.03 -17.15
N GLY A 344 -1.31 13.89 -16.18
CA GLY A 344 -2.24 15.00 -16.31
C GLY A 344 -1.60 16.38 -16.48
N SER A 345 -0.28 16.51 -16.42
CA SER A 345 0.40 17.81 -16.56
C SER A 345 1.59 17.75 -17.51
N LEU A 346 1.88 18.89 -18.15
CA LEU A 346 3.08 19.09 -18.98
C LEU A 346 4.20 19.83 -18.27
N ASP A 347 3.96 20.47 -17.12
CA ASP A 347 4.92 21.39 -16.49
C ASP A 347 5.26 21.04 -15.04
N SER A 348 4.99 19.78 -14.64
CA SER A 348 5.29 19.23 -13.31
C SER A 348 4.48 19.84 -12.17
N VAL A 349 3.47 20.65 -12.47
CA VAL A 349 2.45 21.12 -11.53
C VAL A 349 1.11 20.71 -12.08
N PHE A 350 0.31 19.97 -11.29
CA PHE A 350 -1.04 19.59 -11.72
C PHE A 350 -2.04 20.62 -11.21
N ASP A 351 -2.47 21.53 -12.08
CA ASP A 351 -3.43 22.57 -11.73
C ASP A 351 -4.42 22.92 -12.87
N PHE A 352 -5.20 23.98 -12.68
CA PHE A 352 -6.27 24.33 -13.63
C PHE A 352 -5.76 24.69 -15.03
N ASP A 353 -4.50 25.11 -15.18
CA ASP A 353 -3.92 25.44 -16.49
C ASP A 353 -3.62 24.22 -17.37
N ASP A 354 -3.68 23.01 -16.81
CA ASP A 354 -3.60 21.75 -17.56
C ASP A 354 -4.90 21.40 -18.28
N ILE A 355 -6.04 21.95 -17.85
CA ILE A 355 -7.36 21.62 -18.41
C ILE A 355 -7.43 21.86 -19.92
N PRO A 356 -6.98 23.00 -20.50
CA PRO A 356 -7.03 23.22 -21.94
C PRO A 356 -6.22 22.18 -22.71
N TRP A 357 -5.05 21.82 -22.19
CA TRP A 357 -4.21 20.79 -22.80
C TRP A 357 -4.90 19.43 -22.73
N PHE A 358 -5.38 19.03 -21.55
CA PHE A 358 -6.11 17.79 -21.36
C PHE A 358 -7.33 17.70 -22.28
N MET A 359 -8.15 18.74 -22.34
CA MET A 359 -9.31 18.80 -23.23
C MET A 359 -8.92 18.74 -24.71
N SER A 360 -7.73 19.23 -25.08
CA SER A 360 -7.24 19.15 -26.46
C SER A 360 -6.84 17.73 -26.87
N ILE A 361 -6.24 16.95 -25.97
CA ILE A 361 -5.87 15.56 -26.27
C ILE A 361 -7.07 14.62 -26.18
N MET A 362 -8.09 14.98 -25.41
CA MET A 362 -9.36 14.26 -25.34
C MET A 362 -10.33 14.60 -26.49
N GLU A 363 -9.89 15.40 -27.47
CA GLU A 363 -10.72 15.75 -28.64
C GLU A 363 -11.10 14.48 -29.43
N GLY A 364 -12.41 14.23 -29.55
CA GLY A 364 -12.95 13.07 -30.27
C GLY A 364 -13.19 11.82 -29.42
N VAL A 365 -12.82 11.84 -28.13
CA VAL A 365 -13.04 10.71 -27.20
C VAL A 365 -14.51 10.59 -26.75
N GLY A 366 -15.24 11.70 -26.72
CA GLY A 366 -16.65 11.75 -26.30
C GLY A 366 -16.86 12.85 -25.27
N ALA A 367 -18.04 12.89 -24.65
CA ALA A 367 -18.29 13.77 -23.51
C ALA A 367 -18.05 13.02 -22.20
N PRO A 368 -17.73 13.70 -21.10
CA PRO A 368 -17.59 13.05 -19.79
C PRO A 368 -18.84 12.24 -19.45
N ALA A 369 -18.65 11.03 -18.94
CA ALA A 369 -19.74 10.10 -18.69
C ALA A 369 -20.59 10.52 -17.48
N THR A 370 -19.97 11.09 -16.45
CA THR A 370 -20.68 11.47 -15.22
C THR A 370 -21.13 12.92 -15.25
N ALA A 371 -22.25 13.19 -14.58
CA ALA A 371 -22.72 14.57 -14.34
C ALA A 371 -21.69 15.39 -13.56
N TYR A 372 -20.83 14.72 -12.79
CA TYR A 372 -19.77 15.35 -12.01
C TYR A 372 -18.69 15.95 -12.91
N ALA A 373 -18.05 15.12 -13.74
CA ALA A 373 -17.05 15.60 -14.68
C ALA A 373 -17.63 16.56 -15.72
N GLN A 374 -18.87 16.33 -16.17
CA GLN A 374 -19.58 17.30 -17.02
C GLN A 374 -19.68 18.68 -16.37
N ALA A 375 -20.00 18.75 -15.07
CA ALA A 375 -20.08 20.01 -14.35
C ALA A 375 -18.69 20.63 -14.13
N PHE A 376 -17.68 19.82 -13.81
CA PHE A 376 -16.30 20.27 -13.58
C PHE A 376 -15.73 20.98 -14.81
N PHE A 377 -15.79 20.33 -15.98
CA PHE A 377 -15.27 20.90 -17.24
C PHE A 377 -16.17 21.98 -17.86
N ALA A 378 -17.39 22.18 -17.35
CA ALA A 378 -18.26 23.29 -17.76
C ALA A 378 -17.94 24.61 -17.06
N ILE A 379 -17.08 24.61 -16.03
CA ILE A 379 -16.69 25.83 -15.31
C ILE A 379 -15.70 26.61 -16.17
N PRO A 380 -16.02 27.86 -16.57
CA PRO A 380 -15.05 28.70 -17.27
C PRO A 380 -13.85 28.94 -16.36
N GLU A 381 -12.64 28.81 -16.90
CA GLU A 381 -11.42 28.95 -16.10
C GLU A 381 -11.40 30.24 -15.26
N PRO A 382 -10.70 30.25 -14.11
CA PRO A 382 -10.64 31.40 -13.22
C PRO A 382 -10.21 32.69 -13.94
N SER A 383 -9.32 32.57 -14.93
CA SER A 383 -8.88 33.68 -15.79
C SER A 383 -10.02 34.22 -16.66
N ALA A 384 -10.82 33.36 -17.28
CA ALA A 384 -12.01 33.72 -18.07
C ALA A 384 -13.13 34.30 -17.21
N ALA A 385 -13.38 33.73 -16.02
CA ALA A 385 -14.36 34.25 -15.06
C ALA A 385 -13.96 35.62 -14.52
N THR A 386 -12.67 35.82 -14.23
CA THR A 386 -12.12 37.11 -13.78
C THR A 386 -12.18 38.15 -14.90
N LEU A 387 -11.82 37.80 -16.14
CA LEU A 387 -11.97 38.66 -17.32
C LEU A 387 -13.43 39.02 -17.61
N ALA A 388 -14.35 38.08 -17.46
CA ALA A 388 -15.79 38.32 -17.61
C ALA A 388 -16.33 39.24 -16.51
N LEU A 389 -15.86 39.10 -15.27
CA LEU A 389 -16.20 39.99 -14.15
C LEU A 389 -15.69 41.42 -14.40
N PHE A 390 -14.45 41.55 -14.88
CA PHE A 390 -13.90 42.86 -15.27
C PHE A 390 -14.64 43.47 -16.46
N ALA A 391 -15.02 42.69 -17.47
CA ALA A 391 -15.79 43.16 -18.63
C ALA A 391 -17.22 43.60 -18.26
N THR A 392 -17.89 42.89 -17.33
CA THR A 392 -19.21 43.29 -16.81
C THR A 392 -19.14 44.54 -15.93
N LEU A 393 -18.10 44.68 -15.10
CA LEU A 393 -17.87 45.90 -14.32
C LEU A 393 -17.53 47.11 -15.22
N PHE A 394 -16.78 46.92 -16.31
CA PHE A 394 -16.47 47.99 -17.25
C PHE A 394 -17.70 48.43 -18.06
N THR A 395 -18.53 47.49 -18.53
CA THR A 395 -19.78 47.80 -19.26
C THR A 395 -20.84 48.46 -18.38
N LEU A 396 -20.90 48.12 -17.09
CA LEU A 396 -21.76 48.83 -16.12
C LEU A 396 -21.25 50.24 -15.82
N ARG A 397 -19.93 50.48 -15.87
CA ARG A 397 -19.33 51.79 -15.64
C ARG A 397 -19.48 52.72 -16.85
N THR A 398 -19.40 52.20 -18.08
CA THR A 398 -19.60 53.00 -19.30
C THR A 398 -21.07 53.34 -19.56
N ARG A 399 -22.02 52.52 -19.09
CA ARG A 399 -23.46 52.84 -19.15
C ARG A 399 -23.95 53.91 -18.15
N ARG A 400 -23.14 54.27 -17.15
CA ARG A 400 -23.48 55.34 -16.18
C ARG A 400 -23.04 56.75 -16.62
N HIS A 401 -22.37 56.87 -17.77
CA HIS A 401 -21.87 58.14 -18.31
C HIS A 401 -22.38 58.46 -19.73
N GLY A 402 -23.50 57.86 -20.14
CA GLY A 402 -24.20 58.17 -21.40
C GLY A 402 -25.49 58.96 -21.15
#